data_AF-A0A3B4GQF5-F1
#
_entry.id   AF-A0A3B4GQF5-F1
#
_cell.length_a   1.000
_cell.length_b   1.000
_cell.length_c   1.000
_cell.angle_alpha   90.00
_cell.angle_beta   90.00
_cell.angle_gamma   90.00
#
_symmetry.space_group_name_H-M   'P 1'
#
loop_
_entity.id
_entity.type
_entity.pdbx_description
1 polymer ?
#
loop_
_entity_poly.entity_id
_entity_poly.type
_entity_poly.pdbx_seq_one_letter_code
_entity_poly.pdbx_strand_id
1 'polypeptide(L)'
;FDGNLFRLPSTCSYIFASQCKADYNSFNIELQRQESDMVTTIKKVTMKLDGEVVELGNGFIKINNEPAKIPFSRGGISVESIASYVKVQAKLGLVLMWNQEDSLWVELDAKFRNQTCGLCEDYNPIHGLSDNCETTSFKAKESCEVPVCQIIFAWNAFDSCQGLIETESFIDACKEDLCSCVSNDTSCVCATMSEYSRQCAHAGGTPGQWKNPDFCGKSCPFNLEYKECGNPCMDTCKNQGTNQVCSEHCVDGCFCPFGTVLDDVTHTGCITVDNCSCLHNGEIYQPGQSYSGPYELTDLYCPGVCSILGGSHITTYDDKTYMFHGECSYVLTKVSLQGDLAKCEKSDKSTCLASITLLLSDHVVKYVYIFIQFILFSNGSDGFSDIVIYFVL
;
A
#
# COMPACT_ATOMS: atom_id res chain seq x y z
N PHE A 1 12.43 16.41 -3.66
CA PHE A 1 12.08 15.42 -4.71
C PHE A 1 13.29 14.92 -5.48
N ASP A 2 14.37 15.71 -5.56
CA ASP A 2 15.50 15.45 -6.47
C ASP A 2 16.75 14.87 -5.76
N GLY A 3 16.57 14.19 -4.63
CA GLY A 3 17.64 13.49 -3.90
C GLY A 3 18.42 14.32 -2.88
N ASN A 4 18.14 15.63 -2.75
CA ASN A 4 18.82 16.49 -1.79
C ASN A 4 18.47 16.13 -0.34
N LEU A 5 19.50 15.84 0.45
CA LEU A 5 19.40 15.57 1.89
C LEU A 5 19.96 16.77 2.67
N PHE A 6 19.20 17.29 3.62
CA PHE A 6 19.62 18.40 4.47
C PHE A 6 19.02 18.29 5.87
N ARG A 7 19.66 18.96 6.83
CA ARG A 7 19.22 18.97 8.22
C ARG A 7 18.56 20.29 8.59
N LEU A 8 17.38 20.19 9.22
CA LEU A 8 16.61 21.33 9.72
C LEU A 8 16.32 21.17 11.22
N PRO A 9 17.21 21.62 12.11
CA PRO A 9 17.10 21.36 13.55
C PRO A 9 16.09 22.25 14.29
N SER A 10 15.37 23.11 13.58
CA SER A 10 14.49 24.13 14.17
C SER A 10 13.04 23.65 14.34
N THR A 11 12.39 24.17 15.38
CA THR A 11 11.01 23.83 15.79
C THR A 11 9.94 24.70 15.12
N CYS A 12 10.25 25.35 14.01
CA CYS A 12 9.30 26.23 13.34
C CYS A 12 8.24 25.44 12.56
N SER A 13 7.27 26.19 12.01
CA SER A 13 6.36 25.66 10.99
C SER A 13 6.93 25.95 9.61
N TYR A 14 6.85 24.96 8.72
CA TYR A 14 7.43 25.02 7.38
C TYR A 14 6.38 24.65 6.34
N ILE A 15 6.51 25.24 5.15
CA ILE A 15 5.89 24.70 3.95
C ILE A 15 6.76 23.52 3.52
N PHE A 16 6.25 22.31 3.71
CA PHE A 16 6.94 21.09 3.33
C PHE A 16 6.96 20.95 1.80
N ALA A 17 5.78 21.01 1.18
CA ALA A 17 5.61 21.06 -0.26
C ALA A 17 4.32 21.80 -0.62
N SER A 18 4.33 22.60 -1.69
CA SER A 18 3.17 23.36 -2.16
C SER A 18 3.23 23.55 -3.68
N GLN A 19 2.10 23.71 -4.36
CA GLN A 19 2.07 24.09 -5.77
C GLN A 19 2.13 25.62 -5.90
N CYS A 20 3.20 26.15 -6.49
CA CYS A 20 3.53 27.59 -6.43
C CYS A 20 3.60 28.29 -7.79
N LYS A 21 3.66 27.53 -8.90
CA LYS A 21 3.81 28.07 -10.26
C LYS A 21 2.53 27.93 -11.11
N ALA A 22 1.38 27.80 -10.47
CA ALA A 22 0.06 27.74 -11.12
C ALA A 22 -0.83 28.88 -10.61
N ASP A 23 -1.83 29.28 -11.41
CA ASP A 23 -2.80 30.32 -11.06
C ASP A 23 -3.68 29.92 -9.86
N TYR A 24 -3.87 28.62 -9.68
CA TYR A 24 -4.58 28.02 -8.56
C TYR A 24 -3.65 27.04 -7.85
N ASN A 25 -3.50 27.18 -6.54
CA ASN A 25 -2.75 26.24 -5.73
C ASN A 25 -3.65 25.05 -5.34
N SER A 26 -3.45 23.92 -6.02
CA SER A 26 -4.23 22.69 -5.77
C SER A 26 -3.82 21.99 -4.47
N PHE A 27 -2.59 22.19 -3.98
CA PHE A 27 -2.15 21.60 -2.72
C PHE A 27 -1.12 22.41 -1.94
N ASN A 28 -1.26 22.42 -0.61
CA ASN A 28 -0.27 23.00 0.31
C ASN A 28 -0.11 22.10 1.53
N ILE A 29 1.11 21.65 1.80
CA ILE A 29 1.46 20.81 2.94
C ILE A 29 2.35 21.61 3.88
N GLU A 30 1.88 21.79 5.11
CA GLU A 30 2.58 22.45 6.19
C GLU A 30 2.97 21.45 7.28
N LEU A 31 4.22 21.54 7.69
CA LEU A 31 4.81 20.74 8.76
C LEU A 31 5.05 21.63 9.98
N GLN A 32 4.47 21.27 11.11
CA GLN A 32 4.79 21.89 12.39
C GLN A 32 5.66 20.95 13.22
N ARG A 33 6.87 21.40 13.54
CA ARG A 33 7.79 20.65 14.42
C ARG A 33 7.63 21.08 15.87
N GLN A 34 8.07 20.21 16.78
CA GLN A 34 8.19 20.50 18.20
C GLN A 34 9.43 19.82 18.76
N GLU A 35 9.87 20.25 19.94
CA GLU A 35 10.92 19.59 20.69
C GLU A 35 10.28 18.85 21.87
N SER A 36 10.60 17.56 22.00
CA SER A 36 10.23 16.71 23.13
C SER A 36 11.47 15.93 23.53
N ASP A 37 11.85 15.98 24.80
CA ASP A 37 13.03 15.28 25.33
C ASP A 37 14.33 15.54 24.54
N MET A 38 14.55 16.79 24.12
CA MET A 38 15.70 17.22 23.29
C MET A 38 15.72 16.62 21.87
N VAL A 39 14.65 15.95 21.45
CA VAL A 39 14.47 15.40 20.10
C VAL A 39 13.40 16.22 19.36
N THR A 40 13.71 16.59 18.12
CA THR A 40 12.77 17.35 17.28
C THR A 40 11.81 16.40 16.56
N THR A 41 10.54 16.40 16.94
CA THR A 41 9.49 15.54 16.38
C THR A 41 8.49 16.33 15.53
N ILE A 42 7.65 15.61 14.79
CA ILE A 42 6.54 16.20 14.05
C ILE A 42 5.34 16.34 14.99
N LYS A 43 4.91 17.58 15.23
CA LYS A 43 3.73 17.85 16.05
C LYS A 43 2.44 17.66 15.26
N LYS A 44 2.44 18.21 14.05
CA LYS A 44 1.23 18.36 13.23
C LYS A 44 1.59 18.49 11.77
N VAL A 45 0.77 17.89 10.92
CA VAL A 45 0.82 18.05 9.47
C VAL A 45 -0.52 18.60 9.02
N THR A 46 -0.52 19.72 8.32
CA THR A 46 -1.73 20.34 7.75
C THR A 46 -1.63 20.27 6.24
N MET A 47 -2.66 19.74 5.58
CA MET A 47 -2.73 19.65 4.13
C MET A 47 -3.98 20.36 3.64
N LYS A 48 -3.82 21.26 2.68
CA LYS A 48 -4.91 21.78 1.87
C LYS A 48 -4.87 21.03 0.54
N LEU A 49 -5.95 20.38 0.15
CA LEU A 49 -6.04 19.49 -1.03
C LEU A 49 -7.32 19.81 -1.80
N ASP A 50 -7.21 20.51 -2.93
CA ASP A 50 -8.34 20.98 -3.77
C ASP A 50 -9.49 21.64 -2.98
N GLY A 51 -9.15 22.38 -1.93
CA GLY A 51 -10.09 23.13 -1.09
C GLY A 51 -10.49 22.44 0.21
N GLU A 52 -10.25 21.14 0.34
CA GLU A 52 -10.41 20.40 1.60
C GLU A 52 -9.18 20.59 2.49
N VAL A 53 -9.37 20.62 3.81
CA VAL A 53 -8.28 20.74 4.79
C VAL A 53 -8.20 19.49 5.64
N VAL A 54 -7.06 18.80 5.58
CA VAL A 54 -6.73 17.64 6.42
C VAL A 54 -5.70 18.07 7.46
N GLU A 55 -6.00 17.86 8.74
CA GLU A 55 -5.06 18.08 9.84
C GLU A 55 -4.78 16.73 10.51
N LEU A 56 -3.51 16.32 10.50
CA LEU A 56 -3.01 15.15 11.19
C LEU A 56 -2.19 15.59 12.40
N GLY A 57 -2.44 14.97 13.55
CA GLY A 57 -1.55 15.03 14.70
C GLY A 57 -1.50 13.67 15.41
N ASN A 58 -0.70 13.57 16.47
CA ASN A 58 -0.60 12.31 17.20
C ASN A 58 -1.96 11.93 17.82
N GLY A 59 -2.54 10.83 17.32
CA GLY A 59 -3.82 10.29 17.80
C GLY A 59 -5.07 11.06 17.36
N PHE A 60 -4.97 12.04 16.45
CA PHE A 60 -6.14 12.73 15.93
C PHE A 60 -6.04 13.08 14.44
N ILE A 61 -7.20 13.10 13.80
CA ILE A 61 -7.38 13.49 12.41
C ILE A 61 -8.57 14.41 12.35
N LYS A 62 -8.43 15.55 11.65
CA LYS A 62 -9.55 16.44 11.34
C LYS A 62 -9.64 16.68 9.86
N ILE A 63 -10.86 16.66 9.35
CA ILE A 63 -11.19 17.06 7.98
C ILE A 63 -12.08 18.30 8.10
N ASN A 64 -11.67 19.42 7.50
CA ASN A 64 -12.38 20.71 7.55
C ASN A 64 -12.72 21.16 8.99
N ASN A 65 -11.75 21.02 9.90
CA ASN A 65 -11.87 21.28 11.34
C ASN A 65 -12.80 20.35 12.13
N GLU A 66 -13.39 19.33 11.50
CA GLU A 66 -14.21 18.32 12.18
C GLU A 66 -13.40 17.04 12.45
N PRO A 67 -13.49 16.43 13.65
CA PRO A 67 -12.84 15.15 13.91
C PRO A 67 -13.32 14.06 12.94
N ALA A 68 -12.37 13.32 12.37
CA ALA A 68 -12.66 12.19 11.48
C ALA A 68 -12.13 10.89 12.07
N LYS A 69 -12.78 9.77 11.71
CA LYS A 69 -12.35 8.42 12.05
C LYS A 69 -11.78 7.75 10.81
N ILE A 70 -10.74 6.93 10.99
CA ILE A 70 -10.22 6.04 9.94
C ILE A 70 -11.07 4.75 9.91
N PRO A 71 -11.38 4.19 8.72
CA PRO A 71 -11.11 4.76 7.40
C PRO A 71 -12.04 5.92 7.05
N PHE A 72 -11.53 6.90 6.32
CA PHE A 72 -12.28 8.05 5.82
C PHE A 72 -12.20 8.14 4.29
N SER A 73 -13.31 8.45 3.63
CA SER A 73 -13.31 8.75 2.19
C SER A 73 -14.40 9.77 1.85
N ARG A 74 -13.99 10.96 1.38
CA ARG A 74 -14.90 12.05 0.94
C ARG A 74 -14.12 13.09 0.15
N GLY A 75 -14.78 13.76 -0.80
CA GLY A 75 -14.19 14.94 -1.46
C GLY A 75 -12.95 14.63 -2.29
N GLY A 76 -12.77 13.37 -2.72
CA GLY A 76 -11.56 12.94 -3.41
C GLY A 76 -10.35 12.70 -2.50
N ILE A 77 -10.55 12.70 -1.18
CA ILE A 77 -9.55 12.34 -0.17
C ILE A 77 -9.94 11.01 0.46
N SER A 78 -8.99 10.07 0.52
CA SER A 78 -9.05 8.88 1.37
C SER A 78 -7.99 8.95 2.46
N VAL A 79 -8.36 8.53 3.66
CA VAL A 79 -7.45 8.38 4.80
C VAL A 79 -7.59 6.98 5.37
N GLU A 80 -6.49 6.25 5.43
CA GLU A 80 -6.41 4.87 5.88
C GLU A 80 -5.20 4.64 6.78
N SER A 81 -5.27 3.59 7.60
CA SER A 81 -4.11 3.11 8.36
C SER A 81 -3.47 1.94 7.61
N ILE A 82 -2.16 2.02 7.37
CA ILE A 82 -1.38 0.97 6.73
C ILE A 82 -0.18 0.66 7.60
N ALA A 83 -0.09 -0.56 8.12
CA ALA A 83 0.93 -0.95 9.09
C ALA A 83 1.03 0.06 10.25
N SER A 84 2.13 0.80 10.34
CA SER A 84 2.36 1.85 11.35
C SER A 84 2.10 3.28 10.85
N TYR A 85 1.57 3.44 9.64
CA TYR A 85 1.38 4.73 8.97
C TYR A 85 -0.09 5.13 8.88
N VAL A 86 -0.33 6.45 8.92
CA VAL A 86 -1.53 7.06 8.36
C VAL A 86 -1.21 7.48 6.94
N LYS A 87 -1.97 6.95 5.99
CA LYS A 87 -1.88 7.29 4.56
C LYS A 87 -3.03 8.19 4.18
N VAL A 88 -2.71 9.31 3.53
CA VAL A 88 -3.66 10.23 2.92
C VAL A 88 -3.43 10.21 1.42
N GLN A 89 -4.45 9.77 0.68
CA GLN A 89 -4.41 9.75 -0.77
C GLN A 89 -5.46 10.70 -1.33
N ALA A 90 -5.03 11.55 -2.26
CA ALA A 90 -5.87 12.54 -2.91
C ALA A 90 -5.99 12.24 -4.40
N LYS A 91 -7.21 12.41 -4.94
CA LYS A 91 -7.53 12.21 -6.37
C LYS A 91 -6.68 13.07 -7.31
N LEU A 92 -6.15 14.19 -6.79
CA LEU A 92 -5.21 15.05 -7.50
C LEU A 92 -3.83 14.41 -7.73
N GLY A 93 -3.61 13.16 -7.33
CA GLY A 93 -2.35 12.43 -7.58
C GLY A 93 -1.30 12.75 -6.54
N LEU A 94 -1.71 12.80 -5.27
CA LEU A 94 -0.85 13.04 -4.12
C LEU A 94 -1.08 11.92 -3.10
N VAL A 95 0.01 11.35 -2.58
CA VAL A 95 -0.01 10.40 -1.48
C VAL A 95 0.92 10.93 -0.40
N LEU A 96 0.44 11.02 0.84
CA LEU A 96 1.25 11.37 1.99
C LEU A 96 1.14 10.24 3.02
N MET A 97 2.28 9.85 3.57
CA MET A 97 2.35 8.84 4.63
C MET A 97 3.12 9.39 5.82
N TRP A 98 2.55 9.22 7.01
CA TRP A 98 3.17 9.64 8.27
C TRP A 98 3.05 8.53 9.31
N ASN A 99 4.17 8.15 9.93
CA ASN A 99 4.17 7.18 11.02
C ASN A 99 3.72 7.76 12.38
N GLN A 100 3.23 9.01 12.40
CA GLN A 100 2.86 9.76 13.61
C GLN A 100 4.03 10.02 14.59
N GLU A 101 5.27 9.79 14.15
CA GLU A 101 6.49 10.03 14.92
C GLU A 101 7.40 10.98 14.13
N ASP A 102 8.36 10.42 13.40
CA ASP A 102 9.52 11.09 12.81
C ASP A 102 9.59 10.97 11.28
N SER A 103 8.79 10.08 10.67
CA SER A 103 8.86 9.76 9.25
C SER A 103 7.62 10.26 8.52
N LEU A 104 7.81 11.31 7.72
CA LEU A 104 6.79 11.89 6.84
C LEU A 104 7.34 11.93 5.42
N TRP A 105 6.62 11.36 4.47
CA TRP A 105 6.95 11.47 3.05
C TRP A 105 5.73 11.78 2.21
N VAL A 106 5.99 12.38 1.04
CA VAL A 106 4.98 12.75 0.05
C VAL A 106 5.40 12.29 -1.33
N GLU A 107 4.50 11.60 -2.01
CA GLU A 107 4.58 11.27 -3.43
C GLU A 107 3.64 12.18 -4.22
N LEU A 108 4.12 12.66 -5.37
CA LEU A 108 3.37 13.51 -6.29
C LEU A 108 3.41 12.92 -7.70
N ASP A 109 2.28 13.02 -8.40
CA ASP A 109 2.18 12.73 -9.82
C ASP A 109 3.13 13.63 -10.63
N ALA A 110 3.73 13.07 -11.69
CA ALA A 110 4.69 13.74 -12.56
C ALA A 110 4.16 15.04 -13.19
N LYS A 111 2.83 15.25 -13.25
CA LYS A 111 2.24 16.51 -13.71
C LYS A 111 2.60 17.73 -12.85
N PHE A 112 3.05 17.54 -11.61
CA PHE A 112 3.47 18.63 -10.72
C PHE A 112 4.95 18.99 -10.86
N ARG A 113 5.70 18.34 -11.77
CA ARG A 113 7.09 18.67 -12.06
C ARG A 113 7.25 20.15 -12.39
N ASN A 114 8.32 20.75 -11.88
CA ASN A 114 8.65 22.16 -12.03
C ASN A 114 7.58 23.12 -11.51
N GLN A 115 6.60 22.68 -10.73
CA GLN A 115 5.52 23.51 -10.21
C GLN A 115 5.53 23.66 -8.70
N THR A 116 6.37 22.90 -8.01
CA THR A 116 6.39 22.88 -6.55
C THR A 116 7.31 23.94 -5.96
N CYS A 117 7.11 24.25 -4.69
CA CYS A 117 8.06 24.95 -3.83
C CYS A 117 7.90 24.50 -2.37
N GLY A 118 8.79 24.95 -1.50
CA GLY A 118 8.86 24.51 -0.09
C GLY A 118 10.16 23.77 0.19
N LEU A 119 10.20 23.05 1.31
CA LEU A 119 11.37 22.24 1.71
C LEU A 119 11.67 21.10 0.73
N CYS A 120 10.67 20.58 0.01
CA CYS A 120 10.86 19.53 -1.00
C CYS A 120 11.27 20.05 -2.39
N GLU A 121 11.52 21.36 -2.52
CA GLU A 121 11.99 22.05 -3.74
C GLU A 121 11.01 21.98 -4.92
N ASP A 122 11.47 22.12 -6.16
CA ASP A 122 10.64 22.39 -7.34
C ASP A 122 10.31 21.17 -8.22
N TYR A 123 10.73 19.98 -7.80
CA TYR A 123 10.50 18.70 -8.48
C TYR A 123 11.02 18.72 -9.92
N ASN A 124 12.28 19.11 -10.07
CA ASN A 124 12.97 19.20 -11.35
C ASN A 124 14.26 18.38 -11.37
N PRO A 125 14.29 17.22 -12.04
CA PRO A 125 15.47 16.36 -12.06
C PRO A 125 16.64 16.95 -12.88
N ILE A 126 16.45 18.06 -13.60
CA ILE A 126 17.45 18.63 -14.54
C ILE A 126 18.30 19.73 -13.90
N HIS A 127 17.89 20.31 -12.77
CA HIS A 127 18.67 21.36 -12.10
C HIS A 127 19.36 20.83 -10.85
N GLY A 128 20.52 20.20 -11.06
CA GLY A 128 21.59 20.32 -10.07
C GLY A 128 21.93 21.80 -9.91
N LEU A 129 21.69 22.33 -8.71
CA LEU A 129 22.06 23.67 -8.24
C LEU A 129 21.38 24.87 -8.95
N SER A 130 20.24 25.29 -8.40
CA SER A 130 19.89 26.71 -8.30
C SER A 130 20.04 27.14 -6.83
N ASP A 131 21.24 27.00 -6.28
CA ASP A 131 21.57 27.55 -4.95
C ASP A 131 21.67 29.08 -5.03
N ASN A 132 20.56 29.75 -4.73
CA ASN A 132 20.55 31.15 -4.29
C ASN A 132 20.10 31.30 -2.82
N CYS A 133 19.87 30.19 -2.12
CA CYS A 133 19.92 30.21 -0.67
C CYS A 133 21.35 29.85 -0.29
N GLU A 134 22.03 30.76 0.40
CA GLU A 134 23.18 30.41 1.23
C GLU A 134 22.68 29.39 2.26
N THR A 135 22.72 28.11 1.91
CA THR A 135 22.78 27.06 2.90
C THR A 135 24.07 27.37 3.66
N THR A 136 23.93 27.77 4.91
CA THR A 136 25.06 27.77 5.82
C THR A 136 25.52 26.33 5.86
N SER A 137 26.49 25.98 5.01
CA SER A 137 27.37 24.85 5.20
C SER A 137 27.87 25.01 6.62
N PHE A 138 27.25 24.28 7.55
CA PHE A 138 27.78 24.16 8.88
C PHE A 138 29.12 23.50 8.67
N LYS A 139 30.19 24.29 8.84
CA LYS A 139 31.55 23.76 8.80
C LYS A 139 31.57 22.52 9.66
N ALA A 140 31.73 21.36 9.02
CA ALA A 140 31.96 20.11 9.69
C ALA A 140 33.01 20.40 10.77
N LYS A 141 32.66 20.13 12.03
CA LYS A 141 33.63 20.18 13.10
C LYS A 141 34.74 19.22 12.66
N GLU A 142 35.94 19.76 12.44
CA GLU A 142 37.05 19.17 11.66
C GLU A 142 37.68 17.91 12.30
N SER A 143 36.92 17.14 13.08
CA SER A 143 37.41 16.01 13.88
C SER A 143 36.34 14.95 14.15
N CYS A 144 35.39 14.77 13.24
CA CYS A 144 34.35 13.75 13.39
C CYS A 144 34.37 12.78 12.20
N GLU A 145 35.53 12.21 11.93
CA GLU A 145 35.61 11.01 11.10
C GLU A 145 35.23 9.82 11.97
N VAL A 146 34.06 9.24 11.71
CA VAL A 146 33.58 8.08 12.45
C VAL A 146 33.43 6.90 11.51
N PRO A 147 34.34 5.90 11.54
CA PRO A 147 34.29 4.71 10.68
C PRO A 147 32.99 3.90 10.81
N VAL A 148 32.26 4.09 11.92
CA VAL A 148 31.03 3.36 12.23
C VAL A 148 29.96 3.56 11.15
N CYS A 149 29.79 4.76 10.59
CA CYS A 149 28.78 4.99 9.55
C CYS A 149 29.06 4.18 8.28
N GLN A 150 30.33 4.08 7.85
CA GLN A 150 30.70 3.23 6.71
C GLN A 150 30.43 1.75 6.97
N ILE A 151 30.72 1.29 8.19
CA ILE A 151 30.45 -0.10 8.60
C ILE A 151 28.94 -0.38 8.60
N ILE A 152 28.15 0.52 9.17
CA ILE A 152 26.68 0.41 9.27
C ILE A 152 26.05 0.21 7.89
N PHE A 153 26.38 1.07 6.92
CA PHE A 153 25.79 0.99 5.58
C PHE A 153 26.37 -0.13 4.72
N ALA A 154 27.41 -0.82 5.20
CA ALA A 154 27.94 -2.05 4.61
C ALA A 154 27.37 -3.34 5.24
N TRP A 155 26.38 -3.24 6.15
CA TRP A 155 25.73 -4.42 6.71
C TRP A 155 24.95 -5.20 5.65
N ASN A 156 24.90 -6.52 5.81
CA ASN A 156 24.17 -7.44 4.93
C ASN A 156 22.67 -7.12 4.81
N ALA A 157 22.08 -6.51 5.85
CA ALA A 157 20.71 -6.03 5.83
C ALA A 157 20.46 -5.00 4.71
N PHE A 158 21.50 -4.34 4.22
CA PHE A 158 21.42 -3.31 3.18
C PHE A 158 21.97 -3.76 1.83
N ASP A 159 22.28 -5.05 1.65
CA ASP A 159 22.84 -5.58 0.39
C ASP A 159 21.93 -5.30 -0.81
N SER A 160 20.61 -5.38 -0.62
CA SER A 160 19.62 -5.09 -1.68
C SER A 160 19.51 -3.60 -2.03
N CYS A 161 20.12 -2.72 -1.23
CA CYS A 161 20.07 -1.26 -1.41
C CYS A 161 21.27 -0.71 -2.19
N GLN A 162 22.38 -1.48 -2.21
CA GLN A 162 23.62 -1.08 -2.84
C GLN A 162 23.42 -0.82 -4.34
N GLY A 163 23.68 0.41 -4.79
CA GLY A 163 23.51 0.81 -6.19
C GLY A 163 22.07 1.11 -6.62
N LEU A 164 21.07 0.95 -5.74
CA LEU A 164 19.70 1.44 -5.98
C LEU A 164 19.52 2.89 -5.54
N ILE A 165 20.18 3.27 -4.43
CA ILE A 165 20.14 4.61 -3.84
C ILE A 165 21.56 5.13 -3.56
N GLU A 166 21.72 6.44 -3.47
CA GLU A 166 23.03 7.09 -3.25
C GLU A 166 23.49 6.98 -1.80
N THR A 167 24.22 5.91 -1.46
CA THR A 167 24.65 5.60 -0.09
C THR A 167 25.55 6.66 0.55
N GLU A 168 26.41 7.34 -0.22
CA GLU A 168 27.35 8.33 0.32
C GLU A 168 26.64 9.50 1.03
N SER A 169 25.53 9.99 0.47
CA SER A 169 24.72 11.05 1.08
C SER A 169 24.20 10.66 2.47
N PHE A 170 23.83 9.38 2.67
CA PHE A 170 23.40 8.86 3.97
C PHE A 170 24.56 8.60 4.93
N ILE A 171 25.73 8.21 4.42
CA ILE A 171 26.95 8.09 5.22
C ILE A 171 27.32 9.46 5.81
N ASP A 172 27.24 10.52 5.02
CA ASP A 172 27.54 11.89 5.48
C ASP A 172 26.51 12.40 6.49
N ALA A 173 25.22 12.18 6.25
CA ALA A 173 24.18 12.50 7.24
C ALA A 173 24.37 11.72 8.56
N CYS A 174 24.74 10.44 8.48
CA CYS A 174 25.04 9.63 9.67
C CYS A 174 26.21 10.20 10.47
N LYS A 175 27.28 10.66 9.79
CA LYS A 175 28.40 11.31 10.47
C LYS A 175 27.89 12.52 11.24
N GLU A 176 27.13 13.42 10.58
CA GLU A 176 26.60 14.62 11.21
C GLU A 176 25.71 14.34 12.44
N ASP A 177 24.82 13.35 12.35
CA ASP A 177 23.96 12.92 13.45
C ASP A 177 24.80 12.42 14.64
N LEU A 178 25.81 11.60 14.36
CA LEU A 178 26.68 11.07 15.39
C LEU A 178 27.54 12.15 16.05
N CYS A 179 28.03 13.14 15.28
CA CYS A 179 28.78 14.27 15.82
C CYS A 179 27.95 15.20 16.70
N SER A 180 26.64 15.25 16.42
CA SER A 180 25.68 16.09 17.13
C SER A 180 25.00 15.35 18.30
N CYS A 181 25.31 14.07 18.47
CA CYS A 181 24.74 13.22 19.50
C CYS A 181 25.25 13.66 20.87
N VAL A 182 24.33 13.91 21.80
CA VAL A 182 24.65 14.37 23.17
C VAL A 182 24.99 13.17 24.08
N SER A 183 24.55 11.97 23.72
CA SER A 183 24.83 10.72 24.42
C SER A 183 26.01 9.98 23.81
N ASN A 184 26.68 9.13 24.60
CA ASN A 184 27.64 8.14 24.10
C ASN A 184 26.96 6.94 23.40
N ASP A 185 25.66 7.06 23.09
CA ASP A 185 24.87 6.00 22.46
C ASP A 185 24.84 6.24 20.95
N THR A 186 25.04 5.16 20.18
CA THR A 186 24.94 5.18 18.72
C THR A 186 23.50 5.34 18.22
N SER A 187 22.48 5.34 19.10
CA SER A 187 21.06 5.48 18.71
C SER A 187 20.71 6.76 17.94
N CYS A 188 21.55 7.80 17.97
CA CYS A 188 21.36 8.99 17.14
C CYS A 188 21.36 8.69 15.63
N VAL A 189 21.98 7.59 15.18
CA VAL A 189 22.03 7.21 13.76
C VAL A 189 20.76 6.48 13.30
N CYS A 190 19.88 6.08 14.22
CA CYS A 190 18.70 5.26 13.91
C CYS A 190 17.75 5.93 12.91
N ALA A 191 17.61 7.26 12.96
CA ALA A 191 16.74 8.01 12.05
C ALA A 191 17.28 7.93 10.62
N THR A 192 18.57 8.23 10.42
CA THR A 192 19.24 8.17 9.11
C THR A 192 19.28 6.74 8.56
N MET A 193 19.52 5.73 9.39
CA MET A 193 19.43 4.33 8.97
C MET A 193 18.01 3.91 8.57
N SER A 194 17.00 4.36 9.31
CA SER A 194 15.59 4.07 8.99
C SER A 194 15.18 4.74 7.69
N GLU A 195 15.66 5.95 7.43
CA GLU A 195 15.40 6.63 6.16
C GLU A 195 16.08 5.93 4.98
N TYR A 196 17.33 5.49 5.15
CA TYR A 196 18.02 4.69 4.13
C TYR A 196 17.26 3.39 3.81
N SER A 197 16.79 2.68 4.84
CA SER A 197 15.96 1.47 4.70
C SER A 197 14.67 1.76 3.90
N ARG A 198 13.97 2.86 4.21
CA ARG A 198 12.74 3.26 3.52
C ARG A 198 12.98 3.65 2.06
N GLN A 199 13.99 4.47 1.79
CA GLN A 199 14.33 4.88 0.42
C GLN A 199 14.76 3.67 -0.42
N CYS A 200 15.44 2.70 0.18
CA CYS A 200 15.76 1.44 -0.48
C CYS A 200 14.51 0.64 -0.84
N ALA A 201 13.56 0.47 0.10
CA ALA A 201 12.29 -0.21 -0.16
C ALA A 201 11.47 0.50 -1.24
N HIS A 202 11.42 1.84 -1.19
CA HIS A 202 10.74 2.66 -2.18
C HIS A 202 11.36 2.54 -3.60
N ALA A 203 12.69 2.43 -3.69
CA ALA A 203 13.41 2.19 -4.95
C ALA A 203 13.26 0.74 -5.47
N GLY A 204 12.52 -0.13 -4.79
CA GLY A 204 12.29 -1.53 -5.16
C GLY A 204 13.27 -2.53 -4.56
N GLY A 205 14.13 -2.08 -3.63
CA GLY A 205 14.94 -2.96 -2.80
C GLY A 205 14.12 -3.66 -1.71
N THR A 206 14.77 -4.58 -0.98
CA THR A 206 14.16 -5.32 0.12
C THR A 206 15.12 -5.31 1.30
N PRO A 207 15.16 -4.23 2.11
CA PRO A 207 16.08 -4.15 3.25
C PRO A 207 15.76 -5.27 4.25
N GLY A 208 16.81 -5.92 4.74
CA GLY A 208 16.75 -6.94 5.78
C GLY A 208 16.55 -6.35 7.17
N GLN A 209 16.18 -7.20 8.13
CA GLN A 209 16.00 -6.80 9.53
C GLN A 209 17.34 -6.36 10.15
N TRP A 210 17.49 -5.07 10.45
CA TRP A 210 18.69 -4.53 11.10
C TRP A 210 18.43 -4.01 12.52
N LYS A 211 17.19 -3.57 12.81
CA LYS A 211 16.78 -3.20 14.17
C LYS A 211 16.72 -4.42 15.07
N ASN A 212 17.23 -4.30 16.29
CA ASN A 212 17.19 -5.34 17.31
C ASN A 212 17.00 -4.71 18.71
N PRO A 213 16.72 -5.48 19.76
CA PRO A 213 16.43 -4.92 21.09
C PRO A 213 17.53 -4.02 21.66
N ASP A 214 18.79 -4.27 21.32
CA ASP A 214 19.94 -3.52 21.81
C ASP A 214 20.32 -2.34 20.90
N PHE A 215 19.75 -2.27 19.69
CA PHE A 215 20.08 -1.26 18.69
C PHE A 215 18.85 -0.85 17.86
N CYS A 216 18.39 0.38 18.08
CA CYS A 216 17.25 0.98 17.39
C CYS A 216 15.95 0.15 17.50
N GLY A 217 15.79 -0.63 18.57
CA GLY A 217 14.66 -1.53 18.76
C GLY A 217 13.31 -0.81 18.64
N LYS A 218 12.35 -1.44 17.98
CA LYS A 218 10.96 -0.99 17.86
C LYS A 218 10.04 -1.99 18.54
N SER A 219 9.06 -1.49 19.28
CA SER A 219 7.98 -2.28 19.85
C SER A 219 6.71 -2.13 19.02
N CYS A 220 5.95 -3.21 18.91
CA CYS A 220 4.67 -3.22 18.23
C CYS A 220 3.54 -3.47 19.24
N PRO A 221 2.34 -2.91 19.00
CA PRO A 221 1.18 -3.19 19.85
C PRO A 221 0.72 -4.64 19.68
N PHE A 222 0.04 -5.16 20.70
CA PHE A 222 -0.49 -6.53 20.74
C PHE A 222 0.61 -7.58 20.46
N ASN A 223 0.33 -8.50 19.52
CA ASN A 223 1.22 -9.56 19.04
C ASN A 223 1.70 -9.30 17.61
N LEU A 224 1.72 -8.04 17.15
CA LEU A 224 2.31 -7.69 15.86
C LEU A 224 3.85 -7.72 15.95
N GLU A 225 4.49 -7.95 14.82
CA GLU A 225 5.95 -7.98 14.69
C GLU A 225 6.44 -6.87 13.78
N TYR A 226 7.50 -6.19 14.19
CA TYR A 226 8.12 -5.16 13.36
C TYR A 226 8.89 -5.80 12.20
N LYS A 227 8.74 -5.24 10.99
CA LYS A 227 9.51 -5.61 9.80
C LYS A 227 9.99 -4.35 9.09
N GLU A 228 11.20 -4.39 8.53
CA GLU A 228 11.76 -3.33 7.68
C GLU A 228 11.07 -3.25 6.31
N CYS A 229 10.55 -4.38 5.82
CA CYS A 229 9.90 -4.51 4.52
C CYS A 229 8.76 -5.53 4.64
N GLY A 230 7.56 -5.03 4.95
CA GLY A 230 6.32 -5.82 4.99
C GLY A 230 5.33 -5.40 3.91
N ASN A 231 4.45 -6.31 3.52
CA ASN A 231 3.39 -6.02 2.55
C ASN A 231 2.37 -5.04 3.19
N PRO A 232 2.17 -3.84 2.63
CA PRO A 232 1.22 -2.86 3.19
C PRO A 232 -0.23 -3.35 3.16
N CYS A 233 -0.59 -4.22 2.21
CA CYS A 233 -1.95 -4.73 2.03
C CYS A 233 -2.24 -5.96 2.93
N MET A 234 -2.09 -5.81 4.25
CA MET A 234 -2.32 -6.91 5.20
C MET A 234 -3.72 -7.53 5.05
N ASP A 235 -3.79 -8.86 5.15
CA ASP A 235 -5.07 -9.57 5.25
C ASP A 235 -5.73 -9.26 6.61
N THR A 236 -7.03 -9.01 6.57
CA THR A 236 -7.86 -8.81 7.77
C THR A 236 -8.95 -9.86 7.87
N CYS A 237 -9.62 -9.94 9.02
CA CYS A 237 -10.78 -10.82 9.17
C CYS A 237 -11.90 -10.50 8.17
N LYS A 238 -12.15 -9.21 7.87
CA LYS A 238 -13.16 -8.82 6.88
C LYS A 238 -12.69 -9.01 5.43
N ASN A 239 -11.41 -8.78 5.15
CA ASN A 239 -10.87 -8.78 3.79
C ASN A 239 -9.64 -9.68 3.70
N GLN A 240 -9.86 -10.90 3.19
CA GLN A 240 -8.81 -11.89 2.96
C GLN A 240 -8.36 -11.88 1.49
N GLY A 241 -7.08 -12.11 1.23
CA GLY A 241 -6.51 -12.16 -0.11
C GLY A 241 -6.03 -10.80 -0.64
N THR A 242 -6.10 -9.74 0.18
CA THR A 242 -5.58 -8.40 -0.16
C THR A 242 -4.08 -8.44 -0.41
N ASN A 243 -3.36 -9.30 0.32
CA ASN A 243 -1.93 -9.51 0.13
C ASN A 243 -1.55 -9.97 -1.30
N GLN A 244 -2.42 -10.71 -2.00
CA GLN A 244 -2.11 -11.30 -3.31
C GLN A 244 -2.23 -10.31 -4.47
N VAL A 245 -2.99 -9.23 -4.30
CA VAL A 245 -3.29 -8.24 -5.36
C VAL A 245 -2.67 -6.87 -5.02
N CYS A 246 -1.75 -6.82 -4.06
CA CYS A 246 -1.11 -5.58 -3.63
C CYS A 246 -0.16 -5.06 -4.70
N SER A 247 -0.43 -3.86 -5.22
CA SER A 247 0.43 -3.17 -6.17
C SER A 247 1.40 -2.18 -5.52
N GLU A 248 1.42 -2.11 -4.19
CA GLU A 248 2.25 -1.20 -3.42
C GLU A 248 3.59 -1.85 -3.06
N HIS A 249 4.65 -1.03 -2.96
CA HIS A 249 5.95 -1.48 -2.49
C HIS A 249 5.90 -1.78 -0.99
N CYS A 250 6.85 -2.57 -0.50
CA CYS A 250 6.88 -2.88 0.93
C CYS A 250 7.20 -1.63 1.76
N VAL A 251 6.68 -1.59 2.98
CA VAL A 251 6.92 -0.51 3.94
C VAL A 251 7.40 -1.10 5.27
N ASP A 252 8.10 -0.30 6.07
CA ASP A 252 8.44 -0.69 7.43
C ASP A 252 7.23 -0.55 8.36
N GLY A 253 7.23 -1.26 9.49
CA GLY A 253 6.17 -1.14 10.48
C GLY A 253 5.78 -2.46 11.13
N CYS A 254 4.63 -2.43 11.81
CA CYS A 254 4.09 -3.57 12.54
C CYS A 254 3.14 -4.39 11.66
N PHE A 255 3.41 -5.68 11.53
CA PHE A 255 2.65 -6.62 10.70
C PHE A 255 2.28 -7.87 11.47
N CYS A 256 1.26 -8.59 10.98
CA CYS A 256 0.93 -9.89 11.53
C CYS A 256 2.01 -10.96 11.22
N PRO A 257 2.29 -11.86 12.19
CA PRO A 257 3.11 -13.04 11.95
C PRO A 257 2.52 -13.93 10.85
N PHE A 258 3.38 -14.75 10.24
CA PHE A 258 2.95 -15.67 9.18
C PHE A 258 1.83 -16.61 9.66
N GLY A 259 0.80 -16.79 8.82
CA GLY A 259 -0.36 -17.64 9.12
C GLY A 259 -1.45 -16.98 9.97
N THR A 260 -1.35 -15.68 10.23
CA THR A 260 -2.36 -14.91 10.97
C THR A 260 -2.84 -13.70 10.17
N VAL A 261 -4.03 -13.20 10.49
CA VAL A 261 -4.68 -12.02 9.89
C VAL A 261 -4.99 -10.99 10.97
N LEU A 262 -5.08 -9.72 10.58
CA LEU A 262 -5.41 -8.65 11.52
C LEU A 262 -6.91 -8.69 11.87
N ASP A 263 -7.22 -8.72 13.16
CA ASP A 263 -8.59 -8.64 13.67
C ASP A 263 -9.12 -7.20 13.60
N ASP A 264 -9.72 -6.86 12.47
CA ASP A 264 -10.38 -5.58 12.21
C ASP A 264 -11.87 -5.56 12.64
N VAL A 265 -12.30 -6.58 13.39
CA VAL A 265 -13.66 -6.70 13.94
C VAL A 265 -13.65 -6.41 15.43
N THR A 266 -12.83 -7.12 16.21
CA THR A 266 -12.72 -6.93 17.68
C THR A 266 -11.45 -6.20 18.12
N HIS A 267 -10.54 -5.89 17.19
CA HIS A 267 -9.31 -5.12 17.42
C HIS A 267 -8.38 -5.75 18.48
N THR A 268 -8.26 -7.07 18.47
CA THR A 268 -7.44 -7.84 19.45
C THR A 268 -6.01 -8.15 18.98
N GLY A 269 -5.63 -7.71 17.78
CA GLY A 269 -4.32 -7.97 17.18
C GLY A 269 -4.40 -9.00 16.06
N CYS A 270 -3.44 -9.91 16.00
CA CYS A 270 -3.34 -10.92 14.95
C CYS A 270 -3.89 -12.27 15.42
N ILE A 271 -4.84 -12.83 14.67
CA ILE A 271 -5.50 -14.10 14.97
C ILE A 271 -5.48 -15.02 13.75
N THR A 272 -5.75 -16.31 13.94
CA THR A 272 -5.96 -17.24 12.82
C THR A 272 -7.30 -16.96 12.14
N VAL A 273 -7.40 -17.28 10.85
CA VAL A 273 -8.64 -17.08 10.07
C VAL A 273 -9.85 -17.76 10.71
N ASP A 274 -9.67 -18.97 11.25
CA ASP A 274 -10.74 -19.72 11.92
C ASP A 274 -11.28 -19.05 13.20
N ASN A 275 -10.53 -18.10 13.76
CA ASN A 275 -10.91 -17.36 14.96
C ASN A 275 -11.55 -16.00 14.64
N CYS A 276 -11.70 -15.64 13.36
CA CYS A 276 -12.32 -14.39 12.97
C CYS A 276 -13.80 -14.32 13.37
N SER A 277 -14.15 -13.29 14.14
CA SER A 277 -15.55 -12.98 14.45
C SER A 277 -16.26 -12.41 13.22
N CYS A 278 -17.54 -12.71 13.05
CA CYS A 278 -18.36 -12.19 11.94
C CYS A 278 -19.19 -11.00 12.41
N LEU A 279 -19.43 -10.03 11.51
CA LEU A 279 -20.33 -8.91 11.77
C LEU A 279 -21.64 -9.10 10.99
N HIS A 280 -22.77 -9.19 11.69
CA HIS A 280 -24.09 -9.29 11.06
C HIS A 280 -25.05 -8.29 11.71
N ASN A 281 -25.68 -7.43 10.90
CA ASN A 281 -26.58 -6.36 11.36
C ASN A 281 -26.00 -5.46 12.48
N GLY A 282 -24.68 -5.24 12.47
CA GLY A 282 -23.97 -4.42 13.46
C GLY A 282 -23.61 -5.14 14.76
N GLU A 283 -23.98 -6.41 14.91
CA GLU A 283 -23.59 -7.25 16.04
C GLU A 283 -22.44 -8.19 15.67
N ILE A 284 -21.56 -8.44 16.64
CA ILE A 284 -20.38 -9.29 16.48
C ILE A 284 -20.71 -10.70 16.98
N TYR A 285 -20.44 -11.70 16.14
CA TYR A 285 -20.67 -13.11 16.40
C TYR A 285 -19.33 -13.84 16.46
N GLN A 286 -19.12 -14.58 17.54
CA GLN A 286 -17.94 -15.43 17.67
C GLN A 286 -18.01 -16.62 16.69
N PRO A 287 -16.87 -17.20 16.29
CA PRO A 287 -16.86 -18.43 15.50
C PRO A 287 -17.77 -19.51 16.12
N GLY A 288 -18.71 -20.02 15.33
CA GLY A 288 -19.68 -21.04 15.75
C GLY A 288 -20.93 -20.51 16.47
N GLN A 289 -21.05 -19.20 16.72
CA GLN A 289 -22.26 -18.61 17.30
C GLN A 289 -23.36 -18.49 16.23
N SER A 290 -24.55 -19.01 16.53
CA SER A 290 -25.69 -18.95 15.60
C SER A 290 -26.47 -17.63 15.74
N TYR A 291 -26.92 -17.10 14.60
CA TYR A 291 -27.88 -15.99 14.54
C TYR A 291 -29.30 -16.56 14.42
N SER A 292 -30.18 -16.22 15.36
CA SER A 292 -31.60 -16.57 15.31
C SER A 292 -32.43 -15.35 14.89
N GLY A 293 -32.34 -15.00 13.61
CA GLY A 293 -33.20 -13.96 13.01
C GLY A 293 -34.63 -14.44 12.75
N PRO A 294 -35.59 -13.55 12.47
CA PRO A 294 -36.99 -13.90 12.16
C PRO A 294 -37.15 -14.70 10.86
N TYR A 295 -36.08 -14.87 10.08
CA TYR A 295 -36.04 -15.76 8.94
C TYR A 295 -35.11 -16.93 9.27
N GLU A 296 -35.67 -18.15 9.30
CA GLU A 296 -34.86 -19.36 9.19
C GLU A 296 -34.00 -19.22 7.93
N LEU A 297 -32.67 -19.35 8.08
CA LEU A 297 -31.77 -19.58 6.95
C LEU A 297 -32.20 -20.89 6.31
N THR A 298 -33.12 -20.80 5.37
CA THR A 298 -33.39 -21.85 4.41
C THR A 298 -32.12 -21.99 3.58
N ASP A 299 -31.67 -23.22 3.32
CA ASP A 299 -30.67 -23.49 2.30
C ASP A 299 -31.21 -22.93 0.97
N LEU A 300 -30.89 -21.66 0.70
CA LEU A 300 -31.10 -21.08 -0.60
C LEU A 300 -30.02 -21.70 -1.46
N TYR A 301 -30.43 -22.54 -2.40
CA TYR A 301 -29.57 -22.98 -3.48
C TYR A 301 -29.14 -21.74 -4.27
N CYS A 302 -27.99 -21.20 -3.91
CA CYS A 302 -27.33 -20.17 -4.66
C CYS A 302 -26.83 -20.77 -5.98
N PRO A 303 -26.98 -20.08 -7.09
CA PRO A 303 -26.46 -20.57 -8.35
C PRO A 303 -24.94 -20.60 -8.32
N GLY A 304 -24.37 -21.76 -8.67
CA GLY A 304 -22.92 -21.90 -8.83
C GLY A 304 -22.45 -21.25 -10.13
N VAL A 305 -21.36 -20.49 -10.07
CA VAL A 305 -20.79 -19.78 -11.22
C VAL A 305 -19.44 -20.40 -11.59
N CYS A 306 -19.28 -20.76 -12.87
CA CYS A 306 -17.97 -21.09 -13.44
C CYS A 306 -17.61 -19.96 -14.41
N SER A 307 -16.38 -19.44 -14.31
CA SER A 307 -15.94 -18.28 -15.10
C SER A 307 -14.60 -18.52 -15.76
N ILE A 308 -14.40 -17.87 -16.92
CA ILE A 308 -13.14 -17.81 -17.64
C ILE A 308 -12.78 -16.34 -17.82
N LEU A 309 -11.66 -15.92 -17.25
CA LEU A 309 -11.13 -14.57 -17.37
C LEU A 309 -9.87 -14.56 -18.25
N GLY A 310 -9.82 -13.62 -19.20
CA GLY A 310 -8.64 -13.42 -20.05
C GLY A 310 -8.27 -14.60 -20.97
N GLY A 311 -9.08 -15.65 -21.01
CA GLY A 311 -8.88 -16.84 -21.87
C GLY A 311 -8.06 -17.98 -21.28
N SER A 312 -7.45 -17.80 -20.10
CA SER A 312 -6.66 -18.85 -19.46
C SER A 312 -6.89 -18.99 -17.96
N HIS A 313 -7.53 -18.03 -17.30
CA HIS A 313 -7.87 -18.13 -15.88
C HIS A 313 -9.26 -18.76 -15.76
N ILE A 314 -9.34 -19.92 -15.13
CA ILE A 314 -10.59 -20.67 -14.96
C ILE A 314 -10.88 -20.73 -13.47
N THR A 315 -12.08 -20.30 -13.09
CA THR A 315 -12.65 -20.50 -11.75
C THR A 315 -13.83 -21.45 -11.88
N THR A 316 -13.74 -22.59 -11.22
CA THR A 316 -14.77 -23.64 -11.25
C THR A 316 -15.98 -23.29 -10.38
N TYR A 317 -17.05 -24.07 -10.51
CA TYR A 317 -18.27 -23.93 -9.70
C TYR A 317 -18.04 -24.08 -8.18
N ASP A 318 -16.94 -24.72 -7.79
CA ASP A 318 -16.48 -24.91 -6.41
C ASP A 318 -15.32 -23.97 -6.03
N ASP A 319 -15.22 -22.81 -6.69
CA ASP A 319 -14.25 -21.73 -6.45
C ASP A 319 -12.77 -22.12 -6.58
N LYS A 320 -12.45 -23.24 -7.26
CA LYS A 320 -11.05 -23.58 -7.56
C LYS A 320 -10.59 -22.78 -8.76
N THR A 321 -9.53 -21.99 -8.55
CA THR A 321 -8.92 -21.18 -9.60
C THR A 321 -7.64 -21.82 -10.11
N TYR A 322 -7.50 -21.95 -11.42
CA TYR A 322 -6.28 -22.43 -12.07
C TYR A 322 -6.06 -21.76 -13.43
N MET A 323 -4.82 -21.85 -13.92
CA MET A 323 -4.44 -21.36 -15.24
C MET A 323 -4.31 -22.53 -16.22
N PHE A 324 -4.93 -22.39 -17.38
CA PHE A 324 -4.88 -23.38 -18.45
C PHE A 324 -4.63 -22.72 -19.81
N HIS A 325 -3.53 -23.11 -20.46
CA HIS A 325 -3.12 -22.59 -21.76
C HIS A 325 -3.29 -23.67 -22.84
N GLY A 326 -4.53 -23.87 -23.28
CA GLY A 326 -4.88 -24.82 -24.33
C GLY A 326 -5.01 -24.18 -25.71
N GLU A 327 -4.72 -24.95 -26.76
CA GLU A 327 -4.91 -24.55 -28.16
C GLU A 327 -5.83 -25.57 -28.85
N CYS A 328 -7.07 -25.65 -28.37
CA CYS A 328 -8.08 -26.59 -28.85
C CYS A 328 -9.48 -26.12 -28.46
N SER A 329 -10.46 -26.87 -28.92
CA SER A 329 -11.84 -26.84 -28.47
C SER A 329 -12.02 -27.70 -27.22
N TYR A 330 -12.47 -27.10 -26.12
CA TYR A 330 -12.67 -27.79 -24.85
C TYR A 330 -14.13 -27.72 -24.40
N VAL A 331 -14.62 -28.83 -23.83
CA VAL A 331 -15.93 -28.87 -23.18
C VAL A 331 -15.81 -28.17 -21.84
N LEU A 332 -16.51 -27.04 -21.68
CA LEU A 332 -16.45 -26.21 -20.46
C LEU A 332 -17.44 -26.69 -19.40
N THR A 333 -18.60 -27.16 -19.83
CA THR A 333 -19.56 -27.86 -18.97
C THR A 333 -20.22 -29.00 -19.74
N LYS A 334 -20.55 -30.08 -19.04
CA LYS A 334 -21.10 -31.32 -19.62
C LYS A 334 -22.48 -31.12 -20.26
N VAL A 335 -23.08 -29.94 -20.09
CA VAL A 335 -24.30 -29.49 -20.77
C VAL A 335 -23.91 -28.59 -21.94
N SER A 336 -23.51 -29.21 -23.05
CA SER A 336 -23.56 -28.57 -24.38
C SER A 336 -22.78 -27.25 -24.59
N LEU A 337 -21.76 -26.93 -23.78
CA LEU A 337 -20.97 -25.71 -23.94
C LEU A 337 -19.51 -26.04 -24.27
N GLN A 338 -19.04 -25.53 -25.40
CA GLN A 338 -17.67 -25.67 -25.85
C GLN A 338 -17.00 -24.30 -25.99
N GLY A 339 -15.80 -24.17 -25.45
CA GLY A 339 -14.95 -23.00 -25.58
C GLY A 339 -13.73 -23.32 -26.44
N ASP A 340 -13.49 -22.49 -27.46
CA ASP A 340 -12.31 -22.60 -28.30
C ASP A 340 -11.23 -21.65 -27.74
N LEU A 341 -10.13 -22.22 -27.24
CA LEU A 341 -8.97 -21.45 -26.79
C LEU A 341 -7.92 -21.44 -27.89
N ALA A 342 -7.46 -20.25 -28.28
CA ALA A 342 -6.47 -20.06 -29.35
C ALA A 342 -5.40 -19.07 -28.92
N LYS A 343 -4.25 -19.02 -29.61
CA LYS A 343 -3.21 -18.02 -29.34
C LYS A 343 -3.75 -16.61 -29.56
N CYS A 344 -3.42 -15.71 -28.63
CA CYS A 344 -3.77 -14.30 -28.77
C CYS A 344 -2.93 -13.65 -29.89
N GLU A 345 -3.51 -12.75 -30.68
CA GLU A 345 -2.78 -12.05 -31.76
C GLU A 345 -1.57 -11.23 -31.29
N LYS A 346 -1.52 -10.87 -30.00
CA LYS A 346 -0.46 -10.02 -29.41
C LYS A 346 0.53 -10.77 -28.51
N SER A 347 0.42 -12.10 -28.37
CA SER A 347 1.30 -12.87 -27.48
C SER A 347 1.44 -14.33 -27.93
N ASP A 348 2.68 -14.78 -28.11
CA ASP A 348 3.00 -16.17 -28.45
C ASP A 348 2.86 -17.14 -27.27
N LYS A 349 2.73 -16.60 -26.04
CA LYS A 349 2.63 -17.38 -24.79
C LYS A 349 1.25 -17.38 -24.16
N SER A 350 0.34 -16.54 -24.64
CA SER A 350 -0.99 -16.35 -24.04
C SER A 350 -2.07 -16.93 -24.96
N THR A 351 -3.03 -17.60 -24.34
CA THR A 351 -4.21 -18.14 -25.02
C THR A 351 -5.41 -17.29 -24.66
N CYS A 352 -6.17 -16.92 -25.68
CA CYS A 352 -7.39 -16.14 -25.56
C CYS A 352 -8.58 -17.01 -25.93
N LEU A 353 -9.73 -16.74 -25.31
CA LEU A 353 -10.99 -17.41 -25.63
C LEU A 353 -11.53 -16.87 -26.95
N ALA A 354 -11.46 -17.69 -28.00
CA ALA A 354 -11.73 -17.28 -29.38
C ALA A 354 -13.20 -17.33 -29.76
N SER A 355 -13.87 -18.41 -29.40
CA SER A 355 -15.31 -18.55 -29.60
C SER A 355 -15.96 -19.47 -28.58
N ILE A 356 -17.24 -19.26 -28.36
CA ILE A 356 -18.09 -20.17 -27.59
C ILE A 356 -19.17 -20.73 -28.48
N THR A 357 -19.34 -22.04 -28.38
CA THR A 357 -20.39 -22.79 -29.08
C THR A 357 -21.34 -23.37 -28.05
N LEU A 358 -22.60 -22.96 -28.14
CA LEU A 358 -23.71 -23.51 -27.36
C LEU A 358 -24.47 -24.52 -28.23
N LEU A 359 -24.57 -25.75 -27.77
CA LEU A 359 -25.23 -26.88 -28.44
C LEU A 359 -26.61 -27.13 -27.81
N LEU A 360 -27.60 -26.30 -28.12
CA LEU A 360 -28.97 -26.55 -27.69
C LEU A 360 -29.56 -27.73 -28.47
N SER A 361 -30.53 -28.43 -27.87
CA SER A 361 -31.06 -29.71 -28.36
C SER A 361 -31.45 -29.75 -29.84
N ASP A 362 -31.78 -28.59 -30.45
CA ASP A 362 -32.11 -28.45 -31.87
C ASP A 362 -31.36 -27.30 -32.60
N HIS A 363 -30.45 -26.57 -31.94
CA HIS A 363 -29.75 -25.41 -32.52
C HIS A 363 -28.31 -25.26 -32.03
N VAL A 364 -27.41 -24.94 -32.97
CA VAL A 364 -26.01 -24.58 -32.65
C VAL A 364 -25.88 -23.06 -32.74
N VAL A 365 -25.55 -22.42 -31.62
CA VAL A 365 -25.30 -20.97 -31.58
C VAL A 365 -23.81 -20.75 -31.30
N LYS A 366 -23.11 -20.12 -32.25
CA LYS A 366 -21.68 -19.80 -32.12
C LYS A 366 -21.50 -18.30 -31.97
N TYR A 367 -20.82 -17.89 -30.91
CA TYR A 367 -20.46 -16.50 -30.62
C TYR A 367 -18.97 -16.29 -30.87
N VAL A 368 -18.61 -15.24 -31.60
CA VAL A 368 -17.23 -14.86 -31.95
C VAL A 368 -17.01 -13.39 -31.55
N TYR A 369 -16.07 -13.17 -30.62
CA TYR A 369 -15.58 -11.91 -30.02
C TYR A 369 -16.42 -10.62 -30.06
N ILE A 370 -16.70 -10.08 -28.86
CA ILE A 370 -16.13 -8.86 -28.23
C ILE A 370 -16.30 -9.08 -26.72
N PHE A 371 -15.24 -8.91 -25.91
CA PHE A 371 -15.19 -9.01 -24.43
C PHE A 371 -16.45 -9.54 -23.74
N ILE A 372 -16.47 -10.83 -23.39
CA ILE A 372 -17.62 -11.43 -22.69
C ILE A 372 -17.15 -12.03 -21.37
N GLN A 373 -17.67 -11.50 -20.28
CA GLN A 373 -17.63 -12.13 -18.97
C GLN A 373 -18.87 -13.04 -18.87
N PHE A 374 -18.68 -14.34 -18.71
CA PHE A 374 -19.79 -15.30 -18.66
C PHE A 374 -20.19 -15.59 -17.21
N ILE A 375 -21.50 -15.64 -16.97
CA ILE A 375 -22.10 -16.19 -15.76
C ILE A 375 -23.06 -17.29 -16.22
N LEU A 376 -22.77 -18.54 -15.84
CA LEU A 376 -23.64 -19.69 -16.13
C LEU A 376 -24.39 -20.07 -14.86
N PHE A 377 -25.71 -20.21 -14.95
CA PHE A 377 -26.57 -20.69 -13.88
C PHE A 377 -26.99 -22.13 -14.19
N SER A 378 -26.97 -23.01 -13.18
CA SER A 378 -27.54 -24.36 -13.27
C SER A 378 -28.47 -24.57 -12.08
N ASN A 379 -29.78 -24.46 -12.30
CA ASN A 379 -30.78 -24.85 -11.32
C ASN A 379 -31.08 -26.34 -11.47
N GLY A 380 -30.65 -27.15 -10.50
CA GLY A 380 -30.95 -28.57 -10.45
C GLY A 380 -32.18 -28.86 -9.60
N SER A 381 -33.32 -29.16 -10.23
CA SER A 381 -34.32 -30.06 -9.64
C SER A 381 -35.07 -30.92 -10.66
N ASP A 382 -35.27 -30.49 -11.91
CA ASP A 382 -36.12 -31.23 -12.86
C ASP A 382 -35.60 -31.22 -14.30
N GLY A 383 -34.46 -31.87 -14.57
CA GLY A 383 -34.06 -32.32 -15.92
C GLY A 383 -33.89 -31.27 -17.04
N PHE A 384 -34.15 -29.99 -16.77
CA PHE A 384 -33.96 -28.86 -17.69
C PHE A 384 -33.09 -27.83 -16.98
N SER A 385 -31.86 -27.68 -17.47
CA SER A 385 -30.96 -26.60 -17.07
C SER A 385 -31.30 -25.38 -17.92
N ASP A 386 -31.95 -24.38 -17.34
CA ASP A 386 -32.07 -23.07 -17.97
C ASP A 386 -30.69 -22.39 -17.94
N ILE A 387 -29.98 -22.45 -19.08
CA ILE A 387 -28.72 -21.73 -19.25
C ILE A 387 -29.03 -20.28 -19.58
N VAL A 388 -28.91 -19.40 -18.58
CA VAL A 388 -28.99 -17.94 -18.80
C VAL A 388 -27.59 -17.42 -19.08
N ILE A 389 -27.39 -16.83 -20.26
CA ILE A 389 -26.12 -16.21 -20.67
C ILE A 389 -26.27 -14.70 -20.55
N TYR A 390 -25.53 -14.08 -19.64
CA TYR A 390 -25.45 -12.63 -19.54
C TYR A 390 -24.28 -12.12 -20.40
N PHE A 391 -24.56 -11.10 -21.21
CA PHE A 391 -23.56 -10.34 -21.95
C PHE A 391 -23.30 -9.06 -21.15
N VAL A 392 -22.12 -8.93 -20.55
CA VAL A 392 -21.64 -7.64 -20.02
C VAL A 392 -20.88 -6.96 -21.15
N LEU A 393 -21.47 -5.88 -21.70
CA LEU A 393 -20.85 -5.03 -22.74
C LEU A 393 -19.76 -4.13 -22.17
#